data_AF-A0A7C8CI07-F1
#
_entry.id   AF-A0A7C8CI07-F1
#
_cell.length_a   1.000
_cell.length_b   1.000
_cell.length_c   1.000
_cell.angle_alpha   90.00
_cell.angle_beta   90.00
_cell.angle_gamma   90.00
#
_symmetry.space_group_name_H-M   'P 1'
#
loop_
_entity.id
_entity.type
_entity.pdbx_description
1 polymer ?
#
loop_
_entity_poly.entity_id
_entity_poly.type
_entity_poly.pdbx_seq_one_letter_code
_entity_poly.pdbx_strand_id
1 'polypeptide(L)' 'MRIAWVGKQSLFRWPFGPFMRRLGGVAVRRDRPEGLVSQLAESLKNGPPRGLVIPAEGSRAWREHWKSGFYHVAREAG' A
#
# COMPACT_ATOMS: atom_id res chain seq x y z
N MET A 1 -14.59 -6.42 9.27
CA MET A 1 -13.20 -5.90 9.19
C MET A 1 -12.86 -5.71 7.72
N ARG A 2 -12.56 -4.48 7.28
CA ARG A 2 -12.21 -4.20 5.87
C ARG A 2 -10.72 -4.46 5.65
N ILE A 3 -10.35 -5.02 4.51
CA ILE A 3 -8.95 -5.26 4.12
C ILE A 3 -8.60 -4.29 2.99
N ALA A 4 -7.49 -3.58 3.14
CA ALA A 4 -6.88 -2.74 2.12
C ALA A 4 -5.52 -3.33 1.74
N TRP A 5 -5.13 -3.20 0.48
CA TRP A 5 -3.86 -3.75 0.00
C TRP A 5 -3.16 -2.78 -0.94
N VAL A 6 -1.83 -2.80 -0.93
CA VAL A 6 -1.01 -1.84 -1.66
C VAL A 6 -0.62 -2.37 -3.05
N GLY A 7 -1.06 -1.69 -4.10
CA GLY A 7 -0.85 -2.08 -5.50
C GLY A 7 -0.11 -1.01 -6.31
N LYS A 8 0.67 -1.43 -7.32
CA LYS A 8 1.33 -0.52 -8.26
C LYS A 8 0.27 0.34 -8.97
N GLN A 9 0.46 1.66 -9.08
CA GLN A 9 -0.47 2.56 -9.75
C GLN A 9 -0.86 2.10 -11.17
N SER A 10 0.02 1.42 -11.90
CA SER A 10 -0.30 0.87 -13.22
C SER A 10 -1.44 -0.16 -13.21
N LEU A 11 -1.65 -0.88 -12.10
CA LEU A 11 -2.79 -1.81 -11.94
C LEU A 11 -4.13 -1.08 -11.81
N PHE A 12 -4.10 0.22 -11.49
CA PHE A 12 -5.29 1.05 -11.31
C PHE A 12 -5.67 1.81 -12.59
N ARG A 13 -4.98 1.58 -13.70
CA ARG A 13 -5.38 2.11 -15.01
C ARG A 13 -6.52 1.29 -15.59
N TRP A 14 -7.29 1.90 -16.48
CA TRP A 14 -8.34 1.22 -17.22
C TRP A 14 -7.74 0.02 -17.98
N PRO A 15 -8.39 -1.17 -18.01
CA PRO A 15 -9.75 -1.47 -17.54
C PRO A 15 -9.87 -1.93 -16.08
N PHE A 16 -8.78 -2.30 -15.41
CA PHE A 16 -8.82 -2.92 -14.08
C PHE A 16 -8.96 -1.92 -12.91
N GLY A 17 -8.85 -0.61 -13.17
CA GLY A 17 -8.91 0.44 -12.15
C GLY A 17 -10.08 0.37 -11.17
N PRO A 18 -11.33 0.41 -11.64
CA PRO A 18 -12.51 0.37 -10.76
C PRO A 18 -12.59 -0.94 -9.95
N PHE A 19 -12.21 -2.06 -10.57
CA PHE A 19 -12.20 -3.38 -9.93
C PHE A 19 -11.19 -3.44 -8.77
N MET A 20 -9.95 -2.99 -9.02
CA MET A 20 -8.89 -2.97 -8.01
C MET A 20 -9.24 -2.05 -6.83
N ARG A 21 -9.90 -0.90 -7.09
CA ARG A 21 -10.39 0.00 -6.03
C ARG A 21 -11.52 -0.62 -5.21
N ARG A 22 -12.45 -1.35 -5.86
CA ARG A 22 -13.57 -2.03 -5.18
C ARG A 22 -13.08 -3.14 -4.23
N LEU A 23 -11.96 -3.79 -4.56
CA LEU A 23 -11.28 -4.76 -3.69
C LEU A 23 -10.49 -4.12 -2.54
N GLY A 24 -10.53 -2.80 -2.35
CA GLY A 24 -9.75 -2.11 -1.32
C GLY A 24 -8.30 -1.83 -1.71
N GLY A 25 -7.99 -1.86 -3.01
CA GLY A 25 -6.67 -1.55 -3.52
C GLY A 25 -6.31 -0.07 -3.35
N VAL A 26 -5.15 0.17 -2.75
CA VAL A 26 -4.52 1.49 -2.63
C VAL A 26 -3.44 1.60 -3.71
N ALA A 27 -3.62 2.54 -4.63
CA ALA A 27 -2.69 2.79 -5.72
C ALA A 27 -1.46 3.55 -5.20
N VAL A 28 -0.28 2.94 -5.33
CA VAL A 28 0.97 3.56 -4.88
C VAL A 28 1.96 3.72 -6.03
N ARG A 29 2.69 4.82 -5.98
CA ARG A 29 3.81 5.14 -6.85
C ARG A 29 5.09 4.60 -6.25
N ARG A 30 5.58 3.49 -6.80
CA ARG A 30 6.84 2.86 -6.34
C ARG A 30 8.09 3.56 -6.91
N ASP A 31 7.90 4.44 -7.87
CA ASP A 31 8.92 5.33 -8.47
C ASP A 31 9.27 6.52 -7.58
N ARG A 32 8.40 6.86 -6.61
CA ARG A 32 8.63 7.91 -5.62
C ARG A 32 8.27 7.38 -4.23
N PRO A 33 9.20 6.70 -3.54
CA PRO A 33 8.96 6.17 -2.20
C PRO A 33 8.80 7.28 -1.14
N GLU A 34 9.27 8.49 -1.45
CA GLU A 34 9.15 9.68 -0.61
C GLU A 34 7.67 10.00 -0.34
N GLY A 35 7.30 10.07 0.95
CA GLY A 35 5.93 10.37 1.40
C GLY A 35 4.94 9.21 1.35
N LEU A 36 5.30 8.05 0.80
CA LEU A 36 4.39 6.89 0.76
C LEU A 36 4.04 6.37 2.16
N VAL A 37 5.05 6.31 3.04
CA VAL A 37 4.87 5.84 4.41
C VAL A 37 3.86 6.71 5.15
N SER A 38 4.09 8.02 5.16
CA SER A 38 3.23 8.98 5.85
C SER A 38 1.83 9.01 5.25
N GLN A 39 1.70 8.92 3.92
CA GLN A 39 0.38 8.82 3.28
C GLN A 39 -0.38 7.56 3.71
N LEU A 40 0.28 6.40 3.78
CA LEU A 40 -0.35 5.15 4.20
C LEU A 40 -0.72 5.19 5.69
N ALA A 41 0.17 5.72 6.54
CA ALA A 41 -0.08 5.87 7.97
C ALA A 41 -1.24 6.84 8.24
N GLU A 42 -1.28 7.98 7.56
CA GLU A 42 -2.37 8.96 7.67
C GLU A 42 -3.69 8.37 7.18
N SER A 43 -3.66 7.61 6.08
CA SER A 43 -4.85 6.92 5.58
C SER A 43 -5.34 5.82 6.54
N LEU A 44 -4.46 5.19 7.31
CA LEU A 44 -4.84 4.25 8.36
C LEU A 44 -5.42 4.97 9.60
N LYS A 45 -4.85 6.11 10.00
CA LYS A 45 -5.32 6.91 11.14
C LYS A 45 -6.66 7.60 10.90
N ASN A 46 -6.80 8.28 9.77
CA ASN A 46 -7.97 9.09 9.44
C ASN A 46 -9.07 8.29 8.72
N GLY A 47 -8.77 7.05 8.32
CA GLY A 47 -9.68 6.19 7.60
C GLY A 47 -10.57 5.32 8.52
N PRO A 48 -11.60 4.67 7.95
CA PRO A 48 -12.37 3.69 8.69
C PRO A 48 -11.49 2.50 9.11
N PRO A 49 -11.78 1.83 10.23
CA PRO A 49 -11.01 0.68 10.72
C PRO A 49 -10.82 -0.39 9.64
N ARG A 50 -9.56 -0.61 9.24
CA ARG A 50 -9.19 -1.56 8.18
C ARG A 50 -7.79 -2.12 8.41
N GLY A 51 -7.58 -3.37 8.01
CA GLY A 51 -6.25 -3.98 7.95
C GLY A 51 -5.57 -3.61 6.64
N LEU A 52 -4.32 -3.15 6.70
CA LEU A 52 -3.51 -2.83 5.51
C LEU A 52 -2.50 -3.96 5.24
N VAL A 53 -2.52 -4.49 4.02
CA VAL A 53 -1.61 -5.55 3.55
C VAL A 53 -0.55 -4.92 2.64
N ILE A 54 0.71 -5.03 3.05
CA ILE A 54 1.87 -4.55 2.32
C ILE A 54 2.86 -5.70 2.14
N PRO A 55 3.26 -6.05 0.90
CA PRO A 55 4.36 -6.98 0.70
C PRO A 55 5.68 -6.32 1.07
N ALA A 56 6.40 -6.86 2.07
CA ALA A 56 7.67 -6.34 2.57
C ALA A 56 8.75 -6.19 1.48
N GLU A 57 8.70 -7.05 0.47
CA GLU A 57 9.64 -7.07 -0.65
C GLU A 57 9.39 -5.93 -1.66
N GLY A 58 8.14 -5.48 -1.81
CA GLY A 58 7.79 -4.40 -2.74
C GLY A 58 7.95 -4.72 -4.24
N SER A 59 8.29 -5.96 -4.61
CA SER A 59 8.27 -6.50 -5.98
C SER A 59 7.72 -7.93 -6.00
N ARG A 60 7.28 -8.40 -7.17
CA ARG A 60 6.94 -9.83 -7.38
C ARG A 60 8.18 -10.66 -7.78
N ALA A 61 9.28 -9.98 -8.06
CA ALA A 61 10.57 -10.59 -8.34
C ALA A 61 11.33 -10.75 -7.03
N TRP A 62 12.05 -11.87 -6.93
CA TRP A 62 12.85 -12.23 -5.76
C TRP A 62 13.91 -11.16 -5.45
N ARG A 63 14.02 -10.81 -4.16
CA ARG A 63 15.01 -9.93 -3.58
C ARG A 63 15.55 -10.56 -2.31
N GLU A 64 16.86 -10.45 -2.14
CA GLU A 64 17.57 -10.93 -0.96
C GLU A 64 17.23 -10.15 0.33
N HIS A 65 16.68 -8.94 0.19
CA HIS A 65 16.37 -8.06 1.32
C HIS A 65 14.94 -7.52 1.27
N TRP A 66 14.32 -7.43 2.44
CA TRP A 66 13.04 -6.74 2.63
C TRP A 66 13.23 -5.23 2.74
N LYS A 67 12.23 -4.47 2.29
CA LYS A 67 12.20 -3.02 2.48
C LYS A 67 11.57 -2.69 3.83
N SER A 68 12.14 -1.73 4.56
CA SER A 68 11.64 -1.32 5.89
C SER A 68 10.34 -0.50 5.86
N GLY A 69 9.84 -0.10 4.69
CA GLY A 69 8.70 0.81 4.58
C GLY A 69 7.43 0.34 5.32
N PHE A 70 7.14 -0.98 5.34
CA PHE A 70 5.99 -1.51 6.08
C PHE A 70 6.10 -1.29 7.59
N TYR A 71 7.32 -1.39 8.14
CA TYR A 71 7.59 -1.20 9.56
C TYR A 71 7.38 0.25 9.96
N HIS A 72 7.86 1.20 9.13
CA HIS A 72 7.62 2.62 9.37
C HIS A 72 6.13 2.97 9.29
N VAL A 73 5.37 2.38 8.37
CA VAL A 73 3.90 2.58 8.32
C VAL A 73 3.24 2.09 9.60
N ALA A 74 3.60 0.90 10.08
CA ALA A 74 3.04 0.36 11.32
C ALA A 74 3.39 1.23 12.54
N ARG A 75 4.65 1.69 12.62
CA ARG A 75 5.12 2.57 13.70
C ARG A 75 4.49 3.96 13.64
N GLU A 76 4.26 4.51 12.46
CA GLU A 76 3.61 5.81 12.30
C GLU A 76 2.10 5.72 12.49
N ALA A 77 1.45 4.60 12.16
CA ALA A 77 0.01 4.42 12.25
C ALA A 77 -0.50 4.05 13.65
N GLY A 78 0.32 3.34 14.45
CA GLY A 78 0.08 3.06 15.86
C GLY A 78 0.25 4.28 16.75
#